data_AF-A0A7W0KEV2-F1
#
_entry.id   AF-A0A7W0KEV2-F1
#
_cell.length_a   1.000
_cell.length_b   1.000
_cell.length_c   1.000
_cell.angle_alpha   90.00
_cell.angle_beta   90.00
_cell.angle_gamma   90.00
#
_symmetry.space_group_name_H-M   'P 1'
#
loop_
_entity.id
_entity.type
_entity.pdbx_description
1 polymer ?
#
loop_
_entity_poly.entity_id
_entity_poly.type
_entity_poly.pdbx_seq_one_letter_code
_entity_poly.pdbx_strand_id
1 'polypeptide(L)'
;MSVESLSAIRDRLLPMMEVTADRYRTRVPRGYPHLIDTPEQGVVGMEIDASHALFVTSDGHDLFAEIYRRSPRTDNRSGAGREKFGGTPFNDRRPLDRDVTDQELRNLLADLMSYFNSQPNLIHITDD
;
A
#
# COMPACT_ATOMS: atom_id res chain seq x y z
N MET A 1 15.06 17.13 -10.94
CA MET A 1 14.20 17.80 -9.94
C MET A 1 13.20 16.82 -9.32
N SER A 2 12.29 16.20 -10.06
CA SER A 2 11.30 15.27 -9.47
C SER A 2 11.89 13.95 -8.93
N VAL A 3 12.87 13.35 -9.63
CA VAL A 3 13.61 12.16 -9.14
C VAL A 3 14.38 12.46 -7.84
N GLU A 4 14.89 13.68 -7.72
CA GLU A 4 15.57 14.15 -6.51
C GLU A 4 14.58 14.35 -5.36
N SER A 5 13.41 14.95 -5.64
CA SER A 5 12.30 15.03 -4.68
C SER A 5 11.79 13.65 -4.27
N LEU A 6 11.68 12.70 -5.21
CA LEU A 6 11.29 11.32 -4.93
C LEU A 6 12.36 10.62 -4.06
N SER A 7 13.64 10.86 -4.32
CA SER A 7 14.73 10.34 -3.49
C SER A 7 14.68 10.90 -2.06
N ALA A 8 14.36 12.19 -1.91
CA ALA A 8 14.17 12.80 -0.59
C ALA A 8 12.96 12.22 0.16
N ILE A 9 11.86 11.96 -0.54
CA ILE A 9 10.69 11.27 0.04
C ILE A 9 11.04 9.83 0.41
N ARG A 10 11.75 9.13 -0.47
CA ARG A 10 12.23 7.76 -0.27
C ARG A 10 13.04 7.62 1.01
N ASP A 11 13.97 8.52 1.27
CA ASP A 11 14.81 8.48 2.49
C ASP A 11 14.00 8.60 3.78
N ARG A 12 12.84 9.26 3.71
CA ARG A 12 11.91 9.43 4.84
C ARG A 12 10.90 8.28 4.93
N LEU A 13 10.38 7.83 3.79
CA LEU A 13 9.30 6.84 3.71
C LEU A 13 9.81 5.41 3.86
N LEU A 14 10.96 5.07 3.30
CA LEU A 14 11.49 3.70 3.31
C LEU A 14 11.64 3.11 4.72
N PRO A 15 12.21 3.83 5.72
CA PRO A 15 12.29 3.30 7.09
C PRO A 15 10.90 3.03 7.70
N MET A 16 9.90 3.86 7.38
CA MET A 16 8.53 3.65 7.85
C MET A 16 7.90 2.41 7.21
N MET A 17 8.19 2.19 5.93
CA MET A 17 7.78 0.99 5.20
C MET A 17 8.46 -0.27 5.74
N GLU A 18 9.77 -0.25 6.03
CA GLU A 18 10.47 -1.40 6.61
C GLU A 18 9.86 -1.84 7.94
N VAL A 19 9.57 -0.90 8.83
CA VAL A 19 8.89 -1.18 10.12
C VAL A 19 7.50 -1.76 9.89
N THR A 20 6.76 -1.24 8.90
CA THR A 20 5.43 -1.75 8.55
C THR A 20 5.53 -3.16 7.97
N ALA A 21 6.51 -3.41 7.10
CA ALA A 21 6.76 -4.70 6.48
C ALA A 21 7.01 -5.78 7.53
N ASP A 22 7.85 -5.48 8.52
CA ASP A 22 8.18 -6.40 9.60
C ASP A 22 6.93 -6.78 10.44
N ARG A 23 6.09 -5.78 10.76
CA ARG A 23 4.83 -6.00 11.49
C ARG A 23 3.81 -6.86 10.74
N TYR A 24 3.80 -6.77 9.40
CA TYR A 24 2.83 -7.47 8.57
C TYR A 24 3.32 -8.83 8.06
N ARG A 25 4.61 -9.14 8.19
CA ARG A 25 5.22 -10.38 7.66
C ARG A 25 4.48 -11.66 8.07
N THR A 26 3.90 -11.71 9.26
CA THR A 26 3.14 -12.87 9.77
C THR A 26 1.64 -12.84 9.45
N ARG A 27 1.14 -11.73 8.91
CA ARG A 27 -0.29 -11.45 8.69
C ARG A 27 -0.68 -11.52 7.21
N VAL A 28 0.29 -11.67 6.32
CA VAL A 28 0.12 -11.64 4.86
C VAL A 28 0.57 -12.96 4.23
N PRO A 29 0.13 -13.27 3.00
CA PRO A 29 0.57 -14.47 2.29
C PRO A 29 2.09 -14.52 2.11
N ARG A 30 2.63 -15.74 2.03
CA ARG A 30 4.06 -15.96 1.77
C ARG A 30 4.49 -15.23 0.49
N GLY A 31 5.64 -14.55 0.57
CA GLY A 31 6.15 -13.67 -0.49
C GLY A 31 5.99 -12.21 -0.10
N TYR A 32 4.87 -11.85 0.53
CA TYR A 32 4.60 -10.48 0.98
C TYR A 32 5.08 -10.22 2.42
N PRO A 33 5.21 -8.95 2.83
CA PRO A 33 5.08 -7.73 2.03
C PRO A 33 6.32 -7.46 1.16
N HIS A 34 6.14 -6.82 0.00
CA HIS A 34 7.24 -6.41 -0.87
C HIS A 34 7.52 -4.92 -0.73
N LEU A 35 8.79 -4.55 -0.68
CA LEU A 35 9.24 -3.16 -0.78
C LEU A 35 9.74 -2.92 -2.20
N ILE A 36 9.35 -1.79 -2.76
CA ILE A 36 9.82 -1.29 -4.06
C ILE A 36 10.61 -0.02 -3.79
N ASP A 37 11.88 -0.04 -4.16
CA ASP A 37 12.83 1.06 -3.95
C ASP A 37 13.63 1.26 -5.23
N THR A 38 12.98 1.81 -6.25
CA THR A 38 13.59 2.14 -7.55
C THR A 38 13.29 3.60 -7.91
N PRO A 39 13.75 4.58 -7.10
CA PRO A 39 13.48 6.00 -7.33
C PRO A 39 14.01 6.48 -8.69
N GLU A 40 15.05 5.84 -9.24
CA GLU A 40 15.58 6.09 -10.59
C GLU A 40 14.61 5.68 -11.71
N GLN A 41 13.70 4.74 -11.42
CA GLN A 41 12.59 4.36 -12.30
C GLN A 41 11.32 5.16 -11.98
N GLY A 42 11.39 6.11 -11.04
CA GLY A 42 10.29 6.98 -10.66
C GLY A 42 9.27 6.35 -9.72
N VAL A 43 9.63 5.28 -8.99
CA VAL A 43 8.70 4.61 -8.06
C VAL A 43 9.36 4.16 -6.76
N VAL A 44 8.67 4.41 -5.65
CA VAL A 44 9.00 3.87 -4.32
C VAL A 44 7.71 3.48 -3.62
N GLY A 45 7.66 2.35 -2.94
CA GLY A 45 6.42 1.92 -2.31
C GLY A 45 6.47 0.55 -1.64
N MET A 46 5.29 0.05 -1.32
CA MET A 46 5.09 -1.25 -0.68
C MET A 46 3.83 -1.93 -1.23
N GLU A 47 3.92 -3.25 -1.40
CA GLU A 47 2.77 -4.14 -1.54
C GLU A 47 2.59 -4.94 -0.23
N ILE A 48 1.45 -4.78 0.44
CA ILE A 48 1.08 -5.61 1.61
C ILE A 48 0.58 -6.99 1.16
N ASP A 49 -0.21 -7.02 0.08
CA ASP A 49 -0.56 -8.24 -0.64
C ASP A 49 -0.83 -7.91 -2.12
N ALA A 50 -1.16 -8.92 -2.93
CA ALA A 50 -1.48 -8.76 -4.35
C ALA A 50 -2.67 -7.82 -4.65
N SER A 51 -3.38 -7.37 -3.62
CA SER A 51 -4.57 -6.53 -3.72
C SER A 51 -4.45 -5.22 -2.95
N HIS A 52 -3.35 -4.94 -2.23
CA HIS A 52 -3.15 -3.76 -1.39
C HIS A 52 -1.73 -3.24 -1.53
N ALA A 53 -1.58 -2.05 -2.11
CA ALA A 53 -0.29 -1.43 -2.29
C ALA A 53 -0.36 0.09 -2.13
N LEU A 54 0.75 0.69 -1.76
CA LEU A 54 1.00 2.12 -1.77
C LEU A 54 2.25 2.36 -2.62
N PHE A 55 2.13 3.25 -3.61
CA PHE A 55 3.24 3.75 -4.39
C PHE A 55 3.32 5.25 -4.28
N VAL A 56 4.53 5.78 -4.21
CA VAL A 56 4.86 7.15 -4.53
C VAL A 56 5.54 7.13 -5.89
N THR A 57 4.91 7.77 -6.86
CA THR A 57 5.36 7.78 -8.25
C THR A 57 5.72 9.20 -8.70
N SER A 58 6.60 9.29 -9.68
CA SER A 58 6.86 10.54 -10.40
C SER A 58 6.72 10.35 -11.90
N ASP A 59 6.13 11.34 -12.57
CA ASP A 59 6.07 11.41 -14.04
C ASP A 59 7.21 12.24 -14.65
N GLY A 60 8.19 12.64 -13.83
CA GLY A 60 9.28 13.52 -14.24
C GLY A 60 9.06 14.99 -13.89
N HIS A 61 7.83 15.43 -13.64
CA HIS A 61 7.54 16.80 -13.20
C HIS A 61 6.88 16.83 -11.82
N ASP A 62 5.86 16.02 -11.63
CA ASP A 62 5.02 15.98 -10.45
C ASP A 62 5.22 14.66 -9.68
N LEU A 63 4.73 14.67 -8.45
CA LEU A 63 4.72 13.52 -7.56
C LEU A 63 3.28 13.11 -7.29
N PHE A 64 3.06 11.81 -7.18
CA PHE A 64 1.77 11.24 -6.90
C PHE A 64 1.90 10.17 -5.83
N ALA A 65 0.87 10.06 -5.00
CA ALA A 65 0.66 8.88 -4.19
C ALA A 65 -0.49 8.06 -4.78
N GLU A 66 -0.23 6.78 -5.00
CA GLU A 66 -1.15 5.82 -5.57
C GLU A 66 -1.43 4.73 -4.54
N ILE A 67 -2.68 4.67 -4.07
CA ILE A 67 -3.14 3.57 -3.22
C ILE A 67 -3.95 2.62 -4.09
N TYR A 68 -3.41 1.43 -4.28
CA TYR A 68 -4.10 0.34 -4.94
C TYR A 68 -4.82 -0.52 -3.89
N ARG A 69 -6.12 -0.73 -4.08
CA ARG A 69 -6.89 -1.72 -3.33
C ARG A 69 -7.84 -2.49 -4.24
N ARG A 70 -8.23 -3.71 -3.88
CA ARG A 70 -9.41 -4.37 -4.48
C ARG A 70 -10.60 -4.28 -3.55
N SER A 71 -11.73 -3.77 -4.05
CA SER A 71 -12.97 -3.74 -3.28
C SER A 71 -13.53 -5.16 -3.14
N PRO A 72 -13.85 -5.64 -1.92
CA PRO A 72 -14.54 -6.90 -1.76
C PRO A 72 -15.91 -6.84 -2.46
N ARG A 73 -16.32 -7.93 -3.11
CA ARG A 73 -17.66 -8.00 -3.72
C ARG A 73 -18.70 -7.85 -2.60
N THR A 74 -19.61 -6.90 -2.73
CA THR A 74 -20.66 -6.59 -1.75
C THR A 74 -21.82 -7.60 -1.72
N ASP A 75 -21.62 -8.78 -2.28
CA ASP A 75 -22.57 -9.90 -2.27
C ASP A 75 -22.19 -10.85 -1.12
N ASN A 76 -22.98 -10.80 -0.04
CA ASN A 76 -22.83 -11.63 1.16
C ASN A 76 -22.97 -13.14 0.93
N ARG A 77 -23.43 -13.62 -0.23
CA ARG A 77 -23.53 -15.05 -0.54
C ARG A 77 -22.30 -15.61 -1.24
N SER A 78 -21.35 -14.77 -1.64
CA SER A 78 -20.14 -15.17 -2.37
C SER A 78 -18.85 -15.16 -1.52
N GLY A 79 -18.92 -14.71 -0.26
CA GLY A 79 -17.75 -14.43 0.58
C GLY A 79 -17.15 -15.61 1.34
N ALA A 80 -17.90 -16.69 1.56
CA ALA A 80 -17.41 -17.86 2.28
C ALA A 80 -16.63 -18.80 1.34
N GLY A 81 -15.30 -18.70 1.36
CA GLY A 81 -14.40 -19.75 0.85
C GLY A 81 -13.92 -19.65 -0.60
N ARG A 82 -13.94 -18.47 -1.23
CA ARG A 82 -13.36 -18.29 -2.59
C ARG A 82 -12.27 -17.22 -2.64
N GLU A 83 -11.23 -17.49 -3.44
CA GLU A 83 -9.99 -16.72 -3.51
C GLU A 83 -10.19 -15.22 -3.73
N LYS A 84 -9.30 -14.44 -3.11
CA LYS A 84 -9.25 -12.97 -3.01
C LYS A 84 -9.27 -12.19 -4.34
N PHE A 85 -9.27 -12.86 -5.48
CA PHE A 85 -9.01 -12.28 -6.79
C PHE A 85 -10.22 -11.63 -7.48
N GLY A 86 -11.43 -11.74 -6.91
CA GLY A 86 -12.68 -11.35 -7.59
C GLY A 86 -13.20 -9.92 -7.37
N GLY A 87 -12.45 -9.05 -6.67
CA GLY A 87 -12.84 -7.68 -6.35
C GLY A 87 -12.54 -6.65 -7.46
N THR A 88 -13.35 -5.58 -7.55
CA THR A 88 -13.11 -4.49 -8.51
C THR A 88 -11.83 -3.73 -8.11
N PRO A 89 -10.85 -3.55 -9.01
CA PRO A 89 -9.67 -2.76 -8.71
C PRO A 89 -10.07 -1.30 -8.49
N PHE A 90 -9.55 -0.72 -7.42
CA PHE A 90 -9.67 0.70 -7.09
C PHE A 90 -8.24 1.25 -7.01
N ASN A 91 -7.95 2.23 -7.86
CA ASN A 91 -6.70 2.98 -7.82
C ASN A 91 -7.06 4.42 -7.44
N ASP A 92 -6.63 4.84 -6.25
CA ASP A 92 -6.69 6.24 -5.83
C ASP A 92 -5.33 6.88 -6.05
N ARG A 93 -5.26 7.72 -7.08
CA ARG A 93 -4.08 8.49 -7.42
C ARG A 93 -4.32 9.94 -7.03
N ARG A 94 -3.55 10.43 -6.06
CA ARG A 94 -3.59 11.82 -5.57
C ARG A 94 -2.28 12.54 -5.84
N PRO A 95 -2.31 13.84 -6.20
CA PRO A 95 -1.11 14.66 -6.22
C PRO A 95 -0.43 14.67 -4.84
N LEU A 96 0.90 14.64 -4.83
CA LEU A 96 1.71 14.72 -3.62
C LEU A 96 2.56 15.97 -3.69
N ASP A 97 2.50 16.80 -2.65
CA ASP A 97 3.35 17.98 -2.57
C ASP A 97 4.82 17.56 -2.44
N ARG A 98 5.73 18.36 -3.03
CA ARG A 98 7.18 18.17 -2.88
C ARG A 98 7.62 18.40 -1.45
N ASP A 99 6.92 19.27 -0.72
CA ASP A 99 7.21 19.60 0.68
C ASP A 99 6.35 18.76 1.66
N VAL A 100 5.88 17.59 1.22
CA VAL A 100 5.07 16.67 2.04
C VAL A 100 5.73 16.39 3.40
N THR A 101 4.93 16.48 4.45
CA THR A 101 5.38 16.30 5.83
C THR A 101 5.49 14.81 6.20
N ASP A 102 6.28 14.50 7.24
CA ASP A 102 6.39 13.13 7.74
C ASP A 102 5.05 12.59 8.21
N GLN A 103 4.19 13.47 8.73
CA GLN A 103 2.86 13.11 9.18
C GLN A 103 1.98 12.67 8.00
N GLU A 104 2.05 13.37 6.87
CA GLU A 104 1.28 13.01 5.67
C GLU A 104 1.78 11.69 5.06
N LEU A 105 3.09 11.45 5.04
CA LEU A 105 3.67 10.17 4.64
C LEU A 105 3.22 9.01 5.56
N ARG A 106 3.13 9.26 6.87
CA ARG A 106 2.57 8.27 7.82
C ARG A 106 1.08 8.05 7.61
N ASN A 107 0.32 9.10 7.29
CA ASN A 107 -1.10 8.99 7.00
C ASN A 107 -1.33 8.12 5.75
N LEU A 108 -0.51 8.27 4.71
CA LEU A 108 -0.53 7.40 3.53
C LEU A 108 -0.38 5.92 3.87
N LEU A 109 0.59 5.58 4.73
CA LEU A 109 0.79 4.22 5.21
C LEU A 109 -0.37 3.75 6.10
N ALA A 110 -0.89 4.62 6.96
CA ALA A 110 -2.03 4.32 7.81
C ALA A 110 -3.30 4.03 6.99
N ASP A 111 -3.52 4.75 5.89
CA ASP A 111 -4.63 4.50 4.96
C ASP A 111 -4.52 3.09 4.36
N LEU A 112 -3.34 2.73 3.84
CA LEU A 112 -3.07 1.39 3.31
C LEU A 112 -3.34 0.30 4.36
N MET A 113 -2.80 0.47 5.56
CA MET A 113 -2.99 -0.46 6.67
C MET A 113 -4.47 -0.58 7.07
N SER A 114 -5.18 0.55 7.13
CA SER A 114 -6.61 0.60 7.44
C SER A 114 -7.42 -0.20 6.42
N TYR A 115 -7.16 0.03 5.12
CA TYR A 115 -7.83 -0.72 4.05
C TYR A 115 -7.58 -2.22 4.16
N PHE A 116 -6.34 -2.64 4.34
CA PHE A 116 -6.03 -4.05 4.53
C PHE A 116 -6.73 -4.67 5.75
N ASN A 117 -6.72 -3.97 6.90
CA ASN A 117 -7.30 -4.48 8.15
C ASN A 117 -8.84 -4.49 8.13
N SER A 118 -9.46 -3.61 7.36
CA SER A 118 -10.92 -3.50 7.24
C SER A 118 -11.56 -4.60 6.36
N GLN A 119 -10.76 -5.52 5.81
CA GLN A 119 -11.27 -6.59 4.97
C GLN A 119 -12.16 -7.54 5.79
N PRO A 120 -13.38 -7.86 5.32
CA PRO A 120 -14.30 -8.73 6.06
C PRO A 120 -13.81 -10.17 6.24
N ASN A 121 -12.74 -10.58 5.55
CA ASN A 121 -12.17 -11.93 5.63
C ASN A 121 -10.94 -12.03 6.55
N LEU A 122 -10.59 -10.98 7.30
CA LEU A 122 -9.70 -11.08 8.48
C LEU A 122 -10.50 -11.58 9.70
N ILE A 123 -11.30 -12.63 9.50
CA ILE A 123 -11.80 -13.43 10.62
C ILE A 123 -10.58 -14.26 11.03
N HIS A 124 -9.93 -13.86 12.11
CA HIS A 124 -9.13 -14.79 12.88
C HIS A 124 -10.03 -15.98 13.18
N ILE A 125 -9.73 -17.14 12.57
CA ILE A 125 -10.15 -18.41 13.15
C ILE A 125 -9.37 -18.49 14.46
N THR A 126 -9.90 -17.89 15.52
CA THR A 126 -9.72 -18.40 16.86
C THR A 126 -10.39 -19.76 16.85
N ASP A 127 -9.59 -20.80 16.65
CA ASP A 127 -9.95 -22.15 17.07
C ASP A 127 -10.06 -22.10 18.61
N ASP A 128 -11.30 -22.13 19.10
CA ASP A 128 -11.65 -22.69 20.42
C ASP A 128 -12.11 -24.14 20.21
#